data_AF-A0A559KCK2-F1
#
_entry.id   AF-A0A559KCK2-F1
#
_cell.length_a   1.000
_cell.length_b   1.000
_cell.length_c   1.000
_cell.angle_alpha   90.00
_cell.angle_beta   90.00
_cell.angle_gamma   90.00
#
_symmetry.space_group_name_H-M   'P 1'
#
loop_
_entity.id
_entity.type
_entity.pdbx_description
1 polymer ?
#
loop_
_entity_poly.entity_id
_entity_poly.type
_entity_poly.pdbx_seq_one_letter_code
_entity_poly.pdbx_strand_id
1 'polypeptide(L)'
;MELLLNHKGLKVKHSDEYERVYYYNDDMLKNNVLITEDTLMNDNESGKVNVQTSISVKHFNEIDAVTYDIYWGDLLSPIQVYRITLDIYEMYKNYPLNLFLELIDDISTGSMSAASQSKQQSRDEIMDWIKGEFEEVMEGSER
;
A
#
# COMPACT_ATOMS: atom_id res chain seq x y z
N MET A 1 -4.50 -7.66 -15.71
CA MET A 1 -3.76 -8.27 -14.57
C MET A 1 -4.68 -8.60 -13.41
N GLU A 2 -5.71 -7.79 -13.15
CA GLU A 2 -6.74 -8.03 -12.11
C GLU A 2 -7.30 -9.45 -12.09
N LEU A 3 -7.69 -10.02 -13.24
CA LEU A 3 -8.20 -11.39 -13.30
C LEU A 3 -7.21 -12.44 -12.76
N LEU A 4 -5.90 -12.20 -12.90
CA LEU A 4 -4.85 -13.09 -12.37
C LEU A 4 -4.70 -12.93 -10.85
N LEU A 5 -4.82 -11.71 -10.32
CA LEU A 5 -4.79 -11.44 -8.88
C LEU A 5 -6.06 -11.99 -8.20
N ASN A 6 -7.22 -11.81 -8.82
CA ASN A 6 -8.50 -12.38 -8.40
C ASN A 6 -8.43 -13.90 -8.31
N HIS A 7 -7.79 -14.57 -9.28
CA HIS A 7 -7.58 -16.01 -9.22
C HIS A 7 -6.66 -16.44 -8.05
N LYS A 8 -5.79 -15.56 -7.57
CA LYS A 8 -4.93 -15.79 -6.39
C LYS A 8 -5.62 -15.43 -5.07
N GLY A 9 -6.81 -14.84 -5.11
CA GLY A 9 -7.59 -14.48 -3.93
C GLY A 9 -7.39 -13.04 -3.46
N LEU A 10 -6.77 -12.18 -4.27
CA LEU A 10 -6.73 -10.73 -4.07
C LEU A 10 -7.86 -10.06 -4.84
N LYS A 11 -8.56 -9.14 -4.20
CA LYS A 11 -9.47 -8.17 -4.81
C LYS A 11 -8.67 -6.93 -5.21
N VAL A 12 -9.14 -6.25 -6.26
CA VAL A 12 -8.56 -5.00 -6.75
C VAL A 12 -9.64 -3.92 -6.71
N LYS A 13 -9.34 -2.77 -6.14
CA LYS A 13 -10.19 -1.57 -6.17
C LYS A 13 -9.39 -0.39 -6.72
N HIS A 14 -10.01 0.38 -7.60
CA HIS A 14 -9.45 1.64 -8.09
C HIS A 14 -10.08 2.81 -7.34
N SER A 15 -9.24 3.75 -6.92
CA SER A 15 -9.67 5.05 -6.39
C SER A 15 -9.80 6.03 -7.54
N ASP A 16 -11.02 6.48 -7.80
CA ASP A 16 -11.29 7.50 -8.82
C ASP A 16 -10.74 8.87 -8.41
N GLU A 17 -10.50 9.10 -7.11
CA GLU A 17 -10.08 10.40 -6.57
C GLU A 17 -8.55 10.57 -6.59
N TYR A 18 -7.79 9.48 -6.40
CA TYR A 18 -6.35 9.55 -6.13
C TYR A 18 -5.44 8.84 -7.15
N GLU A 19 -5.96 8.38 -8.30
CA GLU A 19 -5.20 7.54 -9.26
C GLU A 19 -4.46 6.37 -8.58
N ARG A 20 -5.11 5.79 -7.56
CA ARG A 20 -4.57 4.74 -6.70
C ARG A 20 -5.26 3.42 -6.93
N VAL A 21 -4.50 2.34 -6.87
CA VAL A 21 -5.00 0.97 -6.89
C VAL A 21 -4.76 0.30 -5.54
N TYR A 22 -5.80 -0.32 -5.01
CA TYR A 22 -5.79 -1.07 -3.76
C TYR A 22 -5.84 -2.57 -4.05
N TYR A 23 -4.92 -3.32 -3.44
CA TYR A 23 -4.87 -4.77 -3.49
C TYR A 23 -5.04 -5.36 -2.10
N TYR A 24 -6.07 -6.19 -1.93
CA TYR A 24 -6.45 -6.67 -0.61
C TYR A 24 -7.21 -7.99 -0.68
N ASN A 25 -7.37 -8.65 0.46
CA ASN A 25 -8.43 -9.64 0.65
C ASN A 25 -9.01 -9.50 2.06
N ASP A 26 -10.04 -10.28 2.37
CA ASP A 26 -10.78 -10.10 3.62
C ASP A 26 -9.92 -10.41 4.86
N ASP A 27 -8.95 -11.32 4.74
CA ASP A 27 -8.01 -11.66 5.82
C ASP A 27 -6.99 -10.53 6.05
N MET A 28 -6.47 -9.94 4.97
CA MET A 28 -5.58 -8.78 5.02
C MET A 28 -6.28 -7.60 5.69
N LEU A 29 -7.50 -7.27 5.27
CA LEU A 29 -8.27 -6.18 5.90
C LEU A 29 -8.55 -6.44 7.38
N LYS A 30 -8.91 -7.68 7.75
CA LYS A 30 -9.10 -8.06 9.15
C LYS A 30 -7.83 -7.91 9.99
N ASN A 31 -6.67 -8.13 9.37
CA ASN A 31 -5.36 -7.95 9.98
C ASN A 31 -4.80 -6.53 9.76
N ASN A 32 -5.63 -5.57 9.32
CA ASN A 32 -5.27 -4.19 9.02
C ASN A 32 -4.04 -4.09 8.09
N VAL A 33 -3.96 -4.92 7.05
CA VAL A 33 -2.94 -4.88 6.01
C VAL A 33 -3.57 -4.50 4.68
N LEU A 34 -2.93 -3.60 3.94
CA LEU A 34 -3.34 -3.15 2.62
C LEU A 34 -2.10 -2.96 1.73
N ILE A 35 -2.20 -3.31 0.45
CA ILE A 35 -1.17 -2.97 -0.54
C ILE A 35 -1.74 -1.90 -1.45
N THR A 36 -0.96 -0.84 -1.69
CA THR A 36 -1.34 0.26 -2.56
C THR A 36 -0.36 0.41 -3.71
N GLU A 37 -0.87 0.84 -4.85
CA GLU A 37 -0.10 1.33 -5.98
C GLU A 37 -0.57 2.73 -6.33
N ASP A 38 0.39 3.63 -6.53
CA ASP A 38 0.15 5.00 -6.96
C ASP A 38 0.93 5.28 -8.23
N THR A 39 0.31 5.96 -9.19
CA THR A 39 1.03 6.59 -10.30
C THR A 39 1.20 8.08 -9.99
N LEU A 40 2.44 8.51 -9.83
CA LEU A 40 2.77 9.89 -9.47
C LEU A 40 3.31 10.63 -10.69
N MET A 41 2.75 11.80 -10.98
CA MET A 41 3.24 12.69 -12.03
C MET A 41 3.85 13.94 -11.42
N ASN A 42 5.15 14.13 -11.64
CA ASN A 42 5.88 15.30 -11.13
C ASN A 42 6.49 16.07 -12.30
N ASP A 43 6.17 17.36 -12.42
CA ASP A 43 6.87 18.26 -13.32
C ASP A 43 8.29 18.50 -12.80
N ASN A 44 9.31 18.19 -13.61
CA ASN A 44 10.66 18.59 -13.26
C ASN A 44 10.95 20.05 -13.65
N GLU A 45 12.01 20.62 -13.07
CA GLU A 45 12.43 22.02 -13.33
C GLU A 45 12.71 22.33 -14.81
N SER A 46 12.86 21.30 -15.65
CA SER A 46 13.05 21.42 -17.10
C SER A 46 11.75 21.34 -17.90
N GLY A 47 10.59 21.28 -17.25
CA GLY A 47 9.27 21.17 -17.89
C GLY A 47 8.98 19.80 -18.49
N LYS A 48 9.72 18.75 -18.12
CA LYS A 48 9.39 17.36 -18.47
C LYS A 48 8.62 16.72 -17.33
N VAL A 49 7.50 16.08 -17.67
CA VAL A 49 6.75 15.24 -16.74
C VAL A 49 7.55 13.98 -16.44
N ASN A 50 7.87 13.76 -15.18
CA ASN A 50 8.36 12.48 -14.68
C ASN A 50 7.17 11.67 -14.18
N VAL A 51 7.01 10.44 -14.68
CA VAL A 51 5.95 9.52 -14.25
C VAL A 51 6.60 8.41 -13.45
N GLN A 52 6.13 8.24 -12.22
CA GLN A 52 6.68 7.30 -11.25
C GLN A 52 5.60 6.34 -10.78
N THR A 53 6.02 5.14 -10.39
CA THR A 53 5.16 4.20 -9.66
C THR A 53 5.64 4.14 -8.21
N SER A 54 4.68 4.19 -7.28
CA SER A 54 4.89 3.80 -5.89
C SER A 54 4.11 2.51 -5.61
N ILE A 55 4.71 1.57 -4.90
CA ILE A 55 4.03 0.41 -4.32
C ILE A 55 4.35 0.36 -2.85
N SER A 56 3.32 0.40 -2.01
CA SER A 56 3.49 0.43 -0.55
C SER A 56 2.64 -0.64 0.14
N VAL A 57 3.10 -1.09 1.30
CA VAL A 57 2.32 -1.88 2.25
C VAL A 57 1.93 -0.97 3.40
N LYS A 58 0.65 -0.97 3.75
CA LYS A 58 0.11 -0.18 4.86
C LYS A 58 -0.39 -1.10 5.95
N HIS A 59 -0.09 -0.72 7.18
CA HIS A 59 -0.55 -1.44 8.36
C HIS A 59 -0.90 -0.50 9.50
N PHE A 60 -1.93 -0.81 10.28
CA PHE A 60 -2.21 -0.08 11.51
C PHE A 60 -2.71 -0.97 12.65
N ASN A 61 -2.50 -0.52 13.87
CA ASN A 61 -3.08 -1.05 15.09
C ASN A 61 -3.48 0.10 16.03
N GLU A 62 -3.76 -0.19 17.29
CA GLU A 62 -4.16 0.83 18.28
C GLU A 62 -3.04 1.82 18.63
N ILE A 63 -1.78 1.44 18.38
CA ILE A 63 -0.58 2.16 18.83
C ILE A 63 0.11 2.89 17.68
N ASP A 64 0.11 2.30 16.48
CA ASP A 64 0.85 2.83 15.33
C ASP A 64 0.12 2.58 14.01
N ALA A 65 0.42 3.41 13.03
CA ALA A 65 0.08 3.23 11.63
C ALA A 65 1.33 3.51 10.80
N VAL A 66 1.62 2.60 9.88
CA VAL A 66 2.87 2.58 9.12
C VAL A 66 2.57 2.37 7.65
N THR A 67 3.26 3.14 6.81
CA THR A 67 3.42 2.88 5.38
C THR A 67 4.85 2.42 5.13
N TYR A 68 5.02 1.29 4.45
CA TYR A 68 6.29 0.74 3.99
C TYR A 68 6.36 0.86 2.48
N ASP A 69 7.32 1.62 1.95
CA ASP A 69 7.50 1.85 0.53
C ASP A 69 8.36 0.74 -0.08
N ILE A 70 7.74 -0.22 -0.74
CA ILE A 70 8.42 -1.37 -1.35
C ILE A 70 9.12 -0.96 -2.65
N TYR A 71 8.48 -0.08 -3.41
CA TYR A 71 9.03 0.46 -4.63
C TYR A 71 8.64 1.93 -4.75
N TRP A 72 9.62 2.78 -5.05
CA TRP A 72 9.39 4.15 -5.48
C TRP A 72 10.40 4.46 -6.58
N GLY A 73 9.93 4.63 -7.81
CA GLY A 73 10.85 4.87 -8.92
C GLY A 73 10.15 5.05 -10.25
N ASP A 74 10.86 4.68 -11.31
CA ASP A 74 10.37 4.74 -12.69
C ASP A 74 9.02 4.02 -12.86
N LEU A 75 8.23 4.47 -13.83
CA LEU A 75 6.96 3.82 -14.18
C LEU A 75 7.16 2.32 -14.45
N LEU A 76 6.45 1.49 -13.69
CA LEU A 76 6.46 0.05 -13.86
C LEU A 76 5.47 -0.40 -14.94
N SER A 77 5.84 -1.44 -15.67
CA SER A 77 4.88 -2.14 -16.52
C SER A 77 3.88 -2.93 -15.68
N PRO A 78 2.66 -3.19 -16.18
CA PRO A 78 1.64 -3.94 -15.42
C PRO A 78 2.08 -5.32 -14.94
N ILE A 79 3.01 -5.98 -15.65
CA ILE A 79 3.54 -7.29 -15.24
C ILE A 79 4.51 -7.18 -14.05
N GLN A 80 5.26 -6.07 -13.95
CA GLN A 80 6.16 -5.81 -12.83
C GLN A 80 5.37 -5.52 -11.57
N VAL A 81 4.36 -4.64 -11.66
CA VAL A 81 3.42 -4.36 -10.56
C VAL A 81 2.80 -5.66 -10.05
N TYR A 82 2.21 -6.44 -10.96
CA TYR A 82 1.63 -7.73 -10.62
C TYR A 82 2.60 -8.65 -9.86
N ARG A 83 3.86 -8.73 -10.31
CA ARG A 83 4.83 -9.62 -9.69
C ARG A 83 5.18 -9.15 -8.29
N ILE A 84 5.41 -7.85 -8.09
CA ILE A 84 5.69 -7.26 -6.79
C ILE A 84 4.51 -7.47 -5.84
N THR A 85 3.29 -7.14 -6.27
CA THR A 85 2.06 -7.34 -5.48
C THR A 85 1.88 -8.81 -5.11
N LEU A 86 2.13 -9.73 -6.04
CA LEU A 86 2.03 -11.16 -5.79
C LEU A 86 3.09 -11.64 -4.79
N ASP A 87 4.33 -11.20 -4.92
CA ASP A 87 5.41 -11.56 -4.01
C ASP A 87 5.11 -11.06 -2.58
N ILE A 88 4.60 -9.82 -2.43
CA ILE A 88 4.12 -9.28 -1.14
C ILE A 88 2.99 -10.16 -0.57
N TYR A 89 2.01 -10.50 -1.39
CA TYR A 89 0.87 -11.30 -0.96
C TYR A 89 1.27 -12.74 -0.58
N GLU A 90 2.19 -13.35 -1.31
CA GLU A 90 2.73 -14.67 -0.97
C GLU A 90 3.50 -14.62 0.35
N MET A 91 4.24 -13.54 0.64
CA MET A 91 4.86 -13.35 1.95
C MET A 91 3.80 -13.26 3.06
N TYR A 92 2.76 -12.45 2.87
CA TYR A 92 1.66 -12.32 3.83
C TYR A 92 1.02 -13.68 4.17
N LYS A 93 0.79 -14.53 3.16
CA LYS A 93 0.16 -15.84 3.35
C LYS A 93 1.04 -16.87 4.05
N ASN A 94 2.35 -16.78 3.83
CA ASN A 94 3.29 -17.83 4.26
C ASN A 94 3.90 -17.55 5.64
N TYR A 95 3.77 -16.34 6.16
CA TYR A 95 4.36 -15.94 7.43
C TYR A 95 3.32 -15.38 8.41
N PRO A 96 3.49 -15.60 9.72
CA PRO A 96 2.72 -14.90 10.73
C PRO A 96 2.84 -13.39 10.57
N LEU A 97 1.79 -12.64 10.92
CA LEU A 97 1.71 -11.18 10.70
C LEU A 97 2.95 -10.42 11.20
N ASN A 98 3.45 -10.73 12.41
CA ASN A 98 4.62 -10.07 12.97
C ASN A 98 5.89 -10.29 12.13
N LEU A 99 6.10 -11.52 11.63
CA LEU A 99 7.24 -11.83 10.77
C LEU A 99 7.06 -11.24 9.37
N PHE A 100 5.82 -11.24 8.84
CA PHE A 100 5.51 -10.54 7.60
C PHE A 100 5.88 -9.06 7.69
N LEU A 101 5.47 -8.36 8.76
CA LEU A 101 5.77 -6.94 8.93
C LEU A 101 7.28 -6.66 9.08
N GLU A 102 8.01 -7.53 9.79
CA GLU A 102 9.48 -7.46 9.88
C GLU A 102 10.14 -7.61 8.51
N LEU A 103 9.72 -8.61 7.73
CA LEU A 103 10.24 -8.82 6.36
C LEU A 103 9.90 -7.65 5.44
N ILE A 104 8.71 -7.06 5.58
CA ILE A 104 8.27 -5.90 4.81
C ILE A 104 9.10 -4.66 5.13
N ASP A 105 9.40 -4.41 6.41
CA ASP A 105 10.28 -3.31 6.82
C ASP A 105 11.70 -3.51 6.26
N ASP A 106 12.26 -4.72 6.36
CA ASP A 106 13.60 -5.07 5.87
C ASP A 106 13.77 -4.85 4.36
N ILE A 107 12.76 -5.14 3.56
CA ILE A 107 12.80 -4.97 2.09
C ILE A 107 12.31 -3.60 1.63
N SER A 108 11.75 -2.79 2.54
CA SER A 108 11.26 -1.46 2.20
C SER A 108 12.42 -0.53 1.85
N THR A 109 12.19 0.36 0.89
CA THR A 109 13.11 1.45 0.54
C THR A 109 12.96 2.64 1.48
N GLY A 110 11.85 2.71 2.21
CA GLY A 110 11.55 3.70 3.23
C GLY A 110 10.28 3.31 3.98
N SER A 111 10.12 3.88 5.18
CA SER A 111 8.90 3.71 5.97
C SER A 111 8.53 5.00 6.70
N MET A 112 7.22 5.20 6.86
CA MET A 112 6.66 6.31 7.60
C MET A 112 5.70 5.77 8.65
N SER A 113 6.04 5.98 9.92
CA SER A 113 5.29 5.53 11.10
C SER A 113 4.74 6.73 11.88
N ALA A 114 3.50 6.61 12.36
CA ALA A 114 2.89 7.57 13.26
C ALA A 114 3.66 7.62 14.59
N ALA A 115 4.00 6.47 15.18
CA ALA A 115 4.74 6.39 16.44
C ALA A 115 6.14 7.03 16.36
N SER A 116 6.74 7.04 15.17
CA SER A 116 8.04 7.68 14.90
C SER A 116 7.99 9.21 14.85
N GLN A 117 6.80 9.83 14.79
CA GLN A 117 6.69 11.28 14.79
C GLN A 117 6.87 11.87 16.18
N SER A 118 7.51 13.04 16.26
CA SER A 118 7.72 13.77 17.51
C SER A 118 6.53 14.66 17.91
N LYS A 119 5.69 15.06 16.94
CA LYS A 119 4.52 15.92 17.15
C LYS A 119 3.24 15.10 17.13
N GLN A 120 2.40 15.26 18.16
CA GLN A 120 1.11 14.55 18.25
C GLN A 120 0.23 14.77 17.02
N GLN A 121 0.13 16.02 16.55
CA GLN A 121 -0.61 16.33 15.33
C GLN A 121 -0.17 15.47 14.13
N SER A 122 1.13 15.33 13.91
CA SER A 122 1.65 14.50 12.82
C SER A 122 1.40 13.01 13.03
N ARG A 123 1.31 12.54 14.29
CA ARG A 123 0.89 11.16 14.60
C ARG A 123 -0.55 10.95 14.17
N ASP A 124 -1.44 11.85 14.60
CA ASP A 124 -2.87 11.77 14.33
C ASP A 124 -3.13 11.85 12.82
N GLU A 125 -2.45 12.77 12.12
CA GLU A 125 -2.55 12.90 10.65
C GLU A 125 -2.15 11.60 9.91
N ILE A 126 -1.07 10.92 10.32
CA ILE A 126 -0.65 9.65 9.70
C ILE A 126 -1.64 8.53 10.03
N MET A 127 -2.11 8.46 11.28
CA MET A 127 -3.10 7.47 11.71
C MET A 127 -4.40 7.60 10.91
N ASP A 128 -4.92 8.82 10.81
CA ASP A 128 -6.17 9.13 10.12
C ASP A 128 -6.03 8.90 8.62
N TRP A 129 -4.92 9.32 8.01
CA TRP A 129 -4.64 9.08 6.60
C TRP A 129 -4.62 7.58 6.26
N ILE A 130 -3.89 6.77 7.03
CA ILE A 130 -3.80 5.33 6.76
C ILE A 130 -5.15 4.67 6.99
N LYS A 131 -5.86 4.97 8.09
CA LYS A 131 -7.19 4.40 8.35
C LYS A 131 -8.21 4.76 7.27
N GLY A 132 -8.18 6.01 6.79
CA GLY A 132 -9.07 6.48 5.73
C GLY A 132 -8.97 5.66 4.45
N GLU A 133 -7.79 5.14 4.11
CA GLU A 133 -7.64 4.25 2.95
C GLU A 133 -8.30 2.87 3.15
N PHE A 134 -8.29 2.34 4.38
CA PHE A 134 -9.02 1.11 4.68
C PHE A 134 -10.53 1.35 4.64
N GLU A 135 -11.01 2.49 5.16
CA GLU A 135 -12.40 2.91 5.06
C GLU A 135 -12.84 3.03 3.61
N GLU A 136 -12.04 3.68 2.76
CA GLU A 136 -12.31 3.77 1.33
C GLU A 136 -12.49 2.38 0.73
N VAL A 137 -11.60 1.43 1.02
CA VAL A 137 -11.72 0.05 0.52
C VAL A 137 -13.00 -0.64 1.01
N MET A 138 -13.36 -0.46 2.29
CA MET A 138 -14.51 -1.11 2.91
C MET A 138 -15.86 -0.54 2.46
N GLU A 139 -15.99 0.78 2.29
CA GLU A 139 -17.25 1.44 1.87
C GLU A 139 -17.72 1.01 0.46
N GLY A 140 -16.81 0.48 -0.37
CA GLY A 140 -17.14 -0.06 -1.69
C GLY A 140 -17.54 -1.54 -1.73
N SER A 141 -17.49 -2.25 -0.60
CA SER A 141 -17.67 -3.71 -0.55
C SER A 141 -19.11 -4.18 -0.35
N GLU A 142 -20.07 -3.26 -0.16
CA GLU A 142 -21.50 -3.54 0.08
C GLU A 142 -22.43 -3.31 -1.14
N ARG A 143 -21.95 -3.43 -2.38
CA ARG A 143 -22.81 -3.34 -3.59
C ARG A 143 -22.74 -4.55 -4.49
#